data_AF-C3VTH7-F1
#
_entry.id   AF-C3VTH7-F1
#
_cell.length_a   1.000
_cell.length_b   1.000
_cell.length_c   1.000
_cell.angle_alpha   90.00
_cell.angle_beta   90.00
_cell.angle_gamma   90.00
#
_symmetry.space_group_name_H-M   'P 1'
#
loop_
_entity.id
_entity.type
_entity.pdbx_description
1 polymer ?
#
loop_
_entity_poly.entity_id
_entity_poly.type
_entity_poly.pdbx_seq_one_letter_code
_entity_poly.pdbx_strand_id
1 'polypeptide(L)'
;SARREKIYSFFKIPRELESFVLYGVLQCADSFLYIYTFLPIRYLLALWALITRPLARCLGLRRPSQRLLAPAEICDLLKGTIWIICSYTLLYVDTNMLYHMIKSQSIIKLYIFYNMLEVGDRLLSAFGQDTIDALFWTATEPKHSKRQHLGTIPHFLFAIVYVTMHSVLVMFQATSLNVAINSNNKGLLTIMMSNNFVELKGSVFKKFDKNNLFQLSCSDVRERFHLSVLMLIV
;
A
#
# COMPACT_ATOMS: atom_id res chain seq x y z
N SER A 1 -35.47 3.82 -31.96
CA SER A 1 -34.48 4.69 -31.27
C SER A 1 -33.69 3.92 -30.22
N ALA A 2 -34.33 3.32 -29.22
CA ALA A 2 -33.69 2.66 -28.07
C ALA A 2 -32.61 1.60 -28.40
N ARG A 3 -32.76 0.80 -29.47
CA ARG A 3 -31.74 -0.20 -29.86
C ARG A 3 -30.45 0.46 -30.40
N ARG A 4 -30.56 1.60 -31.10
CA ARG A 4 -29.41 2.37 -31.59
C ARG A 4 -28.70 3.08 -30.43
N GLU A 5 -29.45 3.66 -29.50
CA GLU A 5 -28.89 4.28 -28.29
C GLU A 5 -28.10 3.30 -27.43
N LYS A 6 -28.59 2.06 -27.26
CA LYS A 6 -27.82 1.02 -26.56
C LYS A 6 -26.47 0.72 -27.22
N ILE A 7 -26.42 0.70 -28.56
CA ILE A 7 -25.18 0.48 -29.31
C ILE A 7 -24.23 1.68 -29.14
N TYR A 8 -24.73 2.92 -29.24
CA TYR A 8 -23.90 4.10 -28.99
C TYR A 8 -23.37 4.16 -27.56
N SER A 9 -24.20 3.81 -26.58
CA SER A 9 -23.76 3.67 -25.19
C SER A 9 -22.68 2.60 -25.05
N PHE A 10 -22.81 1.46 -25.73
CA PHE A 10 -21.80 0.40 -25.72
C PHE A 10 -20.43 0.88 -26.24
N PHE A 11 -20.40 1.69 -27.31
CA PHE A 11 -19.17 2.29 -27.81
C PHE A 11 -18.63 3.43 -26.93
N LYS A 12 -19.50 4.12 -26.18
CA LYS A 12 -19.08 5.19 -25.26
C LYS A 12 -18.47 4.66 -23.96
N ILE A 13 -18.98 3.54 -23.43
CA ILE A 13 -18.52 2.92 -22.19
C ILE A 13 -16.99 2.73 -22.12
N PRO A 14 -16.29 2.13 -23.10
CA PRO A 14 -14.84 1.92 -23.00
C PRO A 14 -14.07 3.24 -22.92
N ARG A 15 -14.51 4.29 -23.61
CA ARG A 15 -13.85 5.61 -23.59
C ARG A 15 -13.99 6.31 -22.23
N GLU A 16 -15.17 6.24 -21.63
CA GLU A 16 -15.42 6.79 -20.29
C GLU A 16 -14.67 5.96 -19.22
N LEU A 17 -14.63 4.64 -19.37
CA LEU A 17 -13.86 3.74 -18.51
C LEU A 17 -12.36 4.05 -18.58
N GLU A 18 -11.82 4.24 -19.78
CA GLU A 18 -10.40 4.56 -19.98
C GLU A 18 -10.04 5.90 -19.33
N SER A 19 -10.89 6.91 -19.47
CA SER A 19 -10.71 8.21 -18.80
C SER A 19 -10.73 8.08 -17.27
N PHE A 20 -11.64 7.25 -16.73
CA PHE A 20 -11.70 6.94 -15.30
C PHE A 20 -10.43 6.21 -14.82
N VAL A 21 -9.98 5.19 -15.55
CA VAL A 21 -8.77 4.43 -15.21
C VAL A 21 -7.54 5.33 -15.23
N LEU A 22 -7.38 6.18 -16.24
CA LEU A 22 -6.27 7.13 -16.34
C LEU A 22 -6.25 8.10 -15.15
N TYR A 23 -7.40 8.69 -14.82
CA TYR A 23 -7.53 9.58 -13.66
C TYR A 23 -7.18 8.87 -12.36
N GLY A 24 -7.69 7.65 -12.15
CA GLY A 24 -7.40 6.88 -10.95
C GLY A 24 -5.93 6.45 -10.85
N VAL A 25 -5.29 6.10 -11.97
CA VAL A 25 -3.83 5.82 -12.00
C VAL A 25 -3.02 7.06 -11.62
N LEU A 26 -3.40 8.25 -12.14
CA LEU A 26 -2.76 9.51 -11.76
C LEU A 26 -2.94 9.83 -10.28
N GLN A 27 -4.13 9.58 -9.72
CA GLN A 27 -4.40 9.75 -8.29
C GLN A 27 -3.56 8.79 -7.42
N CYS A 28 -3.42 7.54 -7.84
CA CYS A 28 -2.55 6.57 -7.16
C CYS A 28 -1.07 6.98 -7.26
N ALA A 29 -0.64 7.47 -8.43
CA ALA A 29 0.71 7.97 -8.64
C ALA A 29 1.02 9.19 -7.75
N ASP A 30 0.10 10.16 -7.67
CA ASP A 30 0.23 11.31 -6.76
C ASP A 30 0.36 10.86 -5.30
N SER A 31 -0.51 9.94 -4.86
CA SER A 31 -0.46 9.38 -3.49
C SER A 31 0.84 8.64 -3.20
N PHE A 32 1.38 7.90 -4.18
CA PHE A 32 2.66 7.21 -4.08
C PHE A 32 3.83 8.19 -4.02
N LEU A 33 3.87 9.17 -4.93
CA LEU A 33 4.90 10.21 -4.97
C LEU A 33 4.90 11.08 -3.71
N TYR A 34 3.74 11.30 -3.10
CA TYR A 34 3.63 12.02 -1.83
C TYR A 34 4.46 11.38 -0.71
N ILE A 35 4.49 10.05 -0.65
CA ILE A 35 5.27 9.29 0.34
C ILE A 35 6.77 9.51 0.14
N TYR A 36 7.25 9.62 -1.10
CA TYR A 36 8.68 9.80 -1.38
C TYR A 36 9.16 11.26 -1.34
N THR A 37 8.27 12.22 -1.64
CA THR A 37 8.66 13.64 -1.78
C THR A 37 8.27 14.46 -0.56
N PHE A 38 6.98 14.54 -0.24
CA PHE A 38 6.46 15.42 0.80
C PHE A 38 6.65 14.84 2.20
N LEU A 39 6.46 13.53 2.39
CA LEU A 39 6.60 12.90 3.70
C LEU A 39 7.99 13.08 4.34
N PRO A 40 9.14 12.84 3.66
CA PRO A 40 10.44 13.02 4.29
C PRO A 40 10.72 14.49 4.63
N ILE A 41 10.29 15.44 3.80
CA ILE A 41 10.42 16.88 4.08
C ILE A 41 9.65 17.24 5.34
N ARG A 42 8.38 16.80 5.44
CA ARG A 42 7.53 17.04 6.63
C ARG A 42 8.10 16.37 7.88
N TYR A 43 8.64 15.16 7.74
CA TYR A 43 9.29 14.45 8.83
C TYR A 43 10.50 15.22 9.37
N LEU A 44 11.38 15.73 8.50
CA LEU A 44 12.53 16.54 8.89
C LEU A 44 12.12 17.84 9.58
N LEU A 45 11.10 18.53 9.07
CA LEU A 45 10.56 19.74 9.70
C LEU A 45 9.97 19.45 11.09
N ALA A 46 9.22 18.36 11.23
CA ALA A 46 8.67 17.94 12.52
C ALA A 46 9.78 17.53 13.51
N LEU A 47 10.85 16.89 13.03
CA LEU A 47 12.02 16.53 13.84
C LEU A 47 12.81 17.79 14.27
N TRP A 48 13.00 18.74 13.37
CA TRP A 48 13.59 20.05 13.70
C TRP A 48 12.77 20.80 14.75
N ALA A 49 11.45 20.82 14.60
CA ALA A 49 10.54 21.38 15.60
C ALA A 49 10.62 20.63 16.95
N LEU A 50 10.73 19.30 16.92
CA LEU A 50 10.88 18.50 18.14
C LEU A 50 12.17 18.84 18.91
N ILE A 51 13.27 19.19 18.22
CA ILE A 51 14.57 19.52 18.83
C ILE A 51 14.65 20.99 19.26
N THR A 52 14.25 21.93 18.40
CA THR A 52 14.40 23.38 18.65
C THR A 52 13.47 23.91 19.72
N ARG A 53 12.23 23.39 19.81
CA ARG A 53 11.23 23.86 20.78
C ARG A 53 11.58 23.57 22.24
N PRO A 54 12.09 22.39 22.64
CA PRO A 54 12.59 22.17 24.00
C PRO A 54 13.91 22.89 24.27
N LEU A 55 14.79 23.04 23.29
CA LEU A 55 16.04 23.79 23.44
C LEU A 55 15.77 25.28 23.71
N ALA A 56 14.84 25.90 22.97
CA ALA A 56 14.41 27.28 23.19
C ALA A 56 13.68 27.47 24.54
N ARG A 57 13.01 26.42 25.05
CA ARG A 57 12.44 26.39 26.40
C ARG A 57 13.53 26.33 27.47
N CYS A 58 14.57 25.52 27.25
CA CYS A 58 15.74 25.40 28.14
C CYS A 58 16.54 26.72 28.20
N LEU A 59 16.65 27.43 27.07
CA LEU A 59 17.28 28.75 26.97
C LEU A 59 16.40 29.92 27.46
N GLY A 60 15.19 29.65 27.97
CA GLY A 60 14.31 30.69 28.55
C GLY A 60 13.59 31.60 27.54
N LEU A 61 13.76 31.40 26.23
CA LEU A 61 13.16 32.23 25.18
C LEU A 61 11.68 31.95 24.91
N ARG A 62 11.06 30.92 25.55
CA ARG A 62 9.69 30.49 25.21
C ARG A 62 8.79 30.21 26.41
N ARG A 63 7.56 30.73 26.36
CA ARG A 63 6.52 30.53 27.39
C ARG A 63 6.09 29.05 27.48
N PRO A 64 5.89 28.50 28.71
CA PRO A 64 5.63 27.08 28.95
C PRO A 64 4.23 26.57 28.52
N SER A 65 3.33 27.47 28.10
CA SER A 65 1.91 27.16 27.90
C SER A 65 1.52 26.68 26.50
N GLN A 66 2.42 26.68 25.52
CA GLN A 66 2.11 26.19 24.17
C GLN A 66 2.35 24.68 24.08
N ARG A 67 1.42 23.95 23.44
CA ARG A 67 1.63 22.52 23.11
C ARG A 67 2.93 22.36 22.33
N LEU A 68 3.75 21.38 22.72
CA LEU A 68 5.08 21.19 22.13
C LEU A 68 5.00 20.82 20.65
N LEU A 69 4.08 19.94 20.27
CA LEU A 69 3.85 19.50 18.89
C LEU A 69 2.36 19.59 18.53
N ALA A 70 2.08 19.95 17.28
CA ALA A 70 0.73 19.86 16.72
C ALA A 70 0.37 18.39 16.45
N PRO A 71 -0.92 18.00 16.52
CA PRO A 71 -1.34 16.61 16.23
C PRO A 71 -0.90 16.12 14.84
N ALA A 72 -0.87 17.01 13.84
CA ALA A 72 -0.38 16.71 12.51
C ALA A 72 1.12 16.38 12.47
N GLU A 73 1.95 17.10 13.24
CA GLU A 73 3.40 16.85 13.34
C GLU A 73 3.67 15.47 13.96
N ILE A 74 2.83 15.03 14.91
CA ILE A 74 2.93 13.71 15.55
C ILE A 74 2.61 12.59 14.54
N CYS A 75 1.54 12.74 13.74
CA CYS A 75 1.20 11.78 12.69
C CYS A 75 2.31 11.67 11.63
N ASP A 76 2.90 12.80 11.23
CA ASP A 76 4.01 12.82 10.27
C ASP A 76 5.25 12.09 10.82
N LEU A 77 5.57 12.30 12.11
CA LEU A 77 6.66 11.58 12.79
C LEU A 77 6.39 10.07 12.89
N LEU A 78 5.16 9.66 13.21
CA LEU A 78 4.79 8.24 13.26
C LEU A 78 4.90 7.57 11.88
N LYS A 79 4.39 8.22 10.82
CA LYS A 79 4.51 7.74 9.44
C LYS A 79 5.97 7.60 9.01
N GLY A 80 6.78 8.63 9.24
CA GLY A 80 8.19 8.63 8.85
C GLY A 80 9.01 7.59 9.63
N THR A 81 8.76 7.41 10.92
CA THR A 81 9.44 6.37 11.72
C THR A 81 9.09 4.95 11.26
N ILE A 82 7.82 4.65 10.98
CA ILE A 82 7.40 3.36 10.43
C ILE A 82 8.09 3.10 9.08
N TRP A 83 8.10 4.10 8.20
CA TRP A 83 8.76 4.01 6.89
C TRP A 83 10.25 3.72 7.01
N ILE A 84 10.99 4.48 7.84
CA ILE A 84 12.44 4.28 8.05
C ILE A 84 12.74 2.89 8.62
N ILE A 85 12.00 2.45 9.65
CA ILE A 85 12.21 1.14 10.27
C ILE A 85 11.94 0.02 9.25
N CYS A 86 10.85 0.14 8.48
CA CYS A 86 10.54 -0.84 7.43
C CYS A 86 11.65 -0.91 6.37
N SER A 87 12.10 0.24 5.85
CA SER A 87 13.19 0.30 4.88
C SER A 87 14.47 -0.34 5.44
N TYR A 88 14.83 -0.06 6.69
CA TYR A 88 16.00 -0.67 7.32
C TYR A 88 15.87 -2.21 7.42
N THR A 89 14.70 -2.73 7.80
CA THR A 89 14.49 -4.18 7.87
C THR A 89 14.54 -4.87 6.50
N LEU A 90 14.01 -4.23 5.46
CA LEU A 90 14.03 -4.80 4.10
C LEU A 90 15.44 -4.83 3.50
N LEU A 91 16.30 -3.87 3.86
CA LEU A 91 17.71 -3.88 3.43
C LEU A 91 18.49 -5.09 3.97
N TYR A 92 18.04 -5.69 5.08
CA TYR A 92 18.64 -6.90 5.63
C TYR A 92 18.25 -8.17 4.86
N VAL A 93 17.20 -8.11 4.02
CA VAL A 93 16.73 -9.29 3.29
C VAL A 93 17.45 -9.42 1.95
N ASP A 94 18.22 -10.50 1.81
CA ASP A 94 18.94 -10.80 0.56
C ASP A 94 17.99 -11.24 -0.56
N THR A 95 17.67 -10.31 -1.48
CA THR A 95 16.80 -10.56 -2.63
C THR A 95 17.35 -11.64 -3.58
N ASN A 96 18.67 -11.73 -3.72
CA ASN A 96 19.33 -12.74 -4.55
C ASN A 96 19.08 -14.17 -4.02
N MET A 97 19.24 -14.38 -2.71
CA MET A 97 18.97 -15.68 -2.09
C MET A 97 17.50 -16.06 -2.31
N LEU A 98 16.60 -15.11 -2.06
CA LEU A 98 15.17 -15.29 -2.23
C LEU A 98 14.81 -15.65 -3.68
N TYR A 99 15.41 -14.98 -4.67
CA TYR A 99 15.24 -15.29 -6.10
C TYR A 99 15.65 -16.73 -6.42
N HIS A 100 16.83 -17.17 -5.97
CA HIS A 100 17.31 -18.53 -6.22
C HIS A 100 16.46 -19.60 -5.52
N MET A 101 15.98 -19.31 -4.30
CA MET A 101 15.09 -20.20 -3.54
C MET A 101 13.75 -20.41 -4.24
N ILE A 102 13.16 -19.35 -4.79
CA ILE A 102 11.89 -19.41 -5.55
C ILE A 102 12.11 -20.12 -6.89
N LYS A 103 13.19 -19.79 -7.61
CA LYS A 103 13.52 -20.40 -8.91
C LYS A 103 13.73 -21.91 -8.83
N SER A 104 14.20 -22.42 -7.69
CA SER A 104 14.41 -23.86 -7.47
C SER A 104 13.10 -24.66 -7.31
N GLN A 105 11.94 -24.01 -7.20
CA GLN A 105 10.65 -24.70 -7.01
C GLN A 105 10.06 -25.21 -8.32
N SER A 106 9.16 -26.19 -8.23
CA SER A 106 8.41 -26.66 -9.40
C SER A 106 7.33 -25.66 -9.83
N ILE A 107 7.02 -25.64 -11.13
CA ILE A 107 6.07 -24.69 -11.75
C ILE A 107 4.70 -24.70 -11.04
N ILE A 108 4.15 -25.88 -10.75
CA ILE A 108 2.84 -26.02 -10.09
C ILE A 108 2.88 -25.45 -8.66
N LYS A 109 3.95 -25.73 -7.90
CA LYS A 109 4.12 -25.18 -6.54
C LYS A 109 4.25 -23.66 -6.59
N LEU A 110 5.01 -23.14 -7.55
CA LEU A 110 5.21 -21.70 -7.73
C LEU A 110 3.90 -20.98 -8.09
N TYR A 111 3.06 -21.57 -8.93
CA TYR A 111 1.72 -21.05 -9.24
C TYR A 111 0.81 -20.97 -8.00
N ILE A 112 0.72 -22.06 -7.22
CA ILE A 112 -0.08 -22.08 -5.99
C ILE A 112 0.46 -21.02 -5.01
N PHE A 113 1.78 -20.91 -4.89
CA PHE A 113 2.43 -19.93 -4.04
C PHE A 113 2.11 -18.49 -4.48
N TYR A 114 2.14 -18.19 -5.78
CA TYR A 114 1.74 -16.88 -6.30
C TYR A 114 0.29 -16.54 -5.94
N ASN A 115 -0.65 -17.46 -6.16
CA ASN A 115 -2.06 -17.24 -5.80
C ASN A 115 -2.24 -17.04 -4.28
N MET A 116 -1.49 -17.77 -3.45
CA MET A 116 -1.53 -17.58 -2.00
C MET A 116 -0.97 -16.21 -1.57
N LEU A 117 0.10 -15.74 -2.23
CA LEU A 117 0.64 -14.40 -1.99
C LEU A 117 -0.36 -13.31 -2.39
N GLU A 118 -1.05 -13.45 -3.52
CA GLU A 118 -2.08 -12.50 -3.95
C GLU A 118 -3.24 -12.41 -2.94
N VAL A 119 -3.73 -13.54 -2.45
CA VAL A 119 -4.76 -13.55 -1.39
C VAL A 119 -4.22 -12.94 -0.10
N GLY A 120 -2.96 -13.23 0.26
CA GLY A 120 -2.29 -12.65 1.42
C GLY A 120 -2.16 -11.12 1.32
N ASP A 121 -1.79 -10.59 0.15
CA ASP A 121 -1.70 -9.15 -0.10
C ASP A 121 -3.06 -8.46 0.10
N ARG A 122 -4.13 -9.04 -0.46
CA ARG A 122 -5.50 -8.50 -0.31
C ARG A 122 -5.96 -8.49 1.15
N LEU A 123 -5.69 -9.57 1.90
CA LEU A 123 -6.03 -9.67 3.32
C LEU A 123 -5.23 -8.67 4.17
N LEU A 124 -3.92 -8.59 3.96
CA LEU A 124 -3.07 -7.68 4.71
C LEU A 124 -3.34 -6.23 4.35
N SER A 125 -3.66 -5.91 3.09
CA SER A 125 -4.06 -4.57 2.68
C SER A 125 -5.31 -4.08 3.42
N ALA A 126 -6.33 -4.93 3.54
CA ALA A 126 -7.54 -4.60 4.29
C ALA A 126 -7.22 -4.41 5.78
N PHE A 127 -6.46 -5.33 6.37
CA PHE A 127 -6.06 -5.28 7.77
C PHE A 127 -5.17 -4.07 8.12
N GLY A 128 -4.34 -3.63 7.16
CA GLY A 128 -3.42 -2.53 7.34
C GLY A 128 -4.08 -1.17 7.47
N GLN A 129 -5.14 -0.95 6.70
CA GLN A 129 -5.92 0.29 6.77
C GLN A 129 -6.46 0.48 8.20
N ASP A 130 -7.13 -0.54 8.73
CA ASP A 130 -7.66 -0.51 10.11
C ASP A 130 -6.54 -0.34 11.16
N THR A 131 -5.41 -1.03 10.98
CA THR A 131 -4.28 -0.98 11.92
C THR A 131 -3.65 0.42 11.99
N ILE A 132 -3.41 1.03 10.82
CA ILE A 132 -2.79 2.36 10.70
C ILE A 132 -3.77 3.44 11.17
N ASP A 133 -5.06 3.32 10.85
CA ASP A 133 -6.09 4.25 11.29
C ASP A 133 -6.28 4.21 12.81
N ALA A 134 -6.28 3.02 13.42
CA ALA A 134 -6.32 2.88 14.88
C ALA A 134 -5.09 3.52 15.56
N LEU A 135 -3.90 3.40 14.96
CA LEU A 135 -2.69 4.06 15.45
C LEU A 135 -2.82 5.59 15.41
N PHE A 136 -3.29 6.16 14.30
CA PHE A 136 -3.45 7.62 14.17
C PHE A 136 -4.56 8.16 15.05
N TRP A 137 -5.66 7.42 15.21
CA TRP A 137 -6.72 7.76 16.15
C TRP A 137 -6.17 7.85 17.58
N THR A 138 -5.45 6.81 18.02
CA THR A 138 -4.82 6.77 19.35
C THR A 138 -3.75 7.85 19.55
N ALA A 139 -3.07 8.27 18.48
CA ALA A 139 -2.05 9.31 18.52
C ALA A 139 -2.63 10.73 18.62
N THR A 140 -3.80 10.96 18.00
CA THR A 140 -4.46 12.28 17.95
C THR A 140 -5.45 12.53 19.09
N GLU A 141 -5.88 11.48 19.81
CA GLU A 141 -6.82 11.60 20.91
C GLU A 141 -6.33 12.55 22.02
N PRO A 142 -7.14 13.54 22.45
CA PRO A 142 -6.75 14.49 23.49
C PRO A 142 -6.63 13.80 24.85
N LYS A 143 -5.39 13.54 25.28
CA LYS A 143 -5.10 12.82 26.53
C LYS A 143 -5.35 13.68 27.77
N HIS A 144 -6.27 13.26 28.63
CA HIS A 144 -6.54 13.89 29.93
C HIS A 144 -5.64 13.32 31.06
N SER A 145 -4.91 12.21 30.83
CA SER A 145 -4.04 11.59 31.85
C SER A 145 -2.73 11.01 31.28
N LYS A 146 -1.62 11.12 32.03
CA LYS A 146 -0.28 10.64 31.65
C LYS A 146 -0.19 9.11 31.47
N ARG A 147 -1.06 8.33 32.14
CA ARG A 147 -1.09 6.86 32.02
C ARG A 147 -1.52 6.35 30.63
N GLN A 148 -2.16 7.20 29.82
CA GLN A 148 -2.59 6.86 28.45
C GLN A 148 -1.45 6.94 27.41
N HIS A 149 -0.25 7.43 27.78
CA HIS A 149 0.90 7.38 26.86
C HIS A 149 1.41 5.95 26.64
N LEU A 150 1.28 5.08 27.64
CA LEU A 150 1.66 3.67 27.53
C LEU A 150 0.80 2.89 26.55
N GLY A 151 -0.43 3.34 26.25
CA GLY A 151 -1.31 2.69 25.27
C GLY A 151 -0.89 2.92 23.82
N THR A 152 -0.20 4.02 23.50
CA THR A 152 0.22 4.30 22.11
C THR A 152 1.40 3.43 21.65
N ILE A 153 2.28 3.05 22.58
CA ILE A 153 3.47 2.23 22.30
C ILE A 153 3.12 0.82 21.76
N PRO A 154 2.20 0.03 22.35
CA PRO A 154 1.85 -1.28 21.83
C PRO A 154 1.16 -1.20 20.45
N HIS A 155 0.28 -0.21 20.22
CA HIS A 155 -0.31 0.00 18.89
C HIS A 155 0.74 0.38 17.84
N PHE A 156 1.74 1.17 18.22
CA PHE A 156 2.86 1.51 17.34
C PHE A 156 3.75 0.31 17.01
N LEU A 157 4.09 -0.50 18.01
CA LEU A 157 4.86 -1.73 17.81
C LEU A 157 4.10 -2.73 16.91
N PHE A 158 2.79 -2.86 17.13
CA PHE A 158 1.93 -3.69 16.31
C PHE A 158 1.91 -3.21 14.84
N ALA A 159 1.81 -1.90 14.61
CA ALA A 159 1.87 -1.33 13.27
C ALA A 159 3.23 -1.57 12.58
N ILE A 160 4.35 -1.49 13.30
CA ILE A 160 5.68 -1.81 12.75
C ILE A 160 5.75 -3.28 12.32
N VAL A 161 5.33 -4.21 13.19
CA VAL A 161 5.34 -5.64 12.88
C VAL A 161 4.43 -5.94 11.67
N TYR A 162 3.25 -5.33 11.63
CA TYR A 162 2.35 -5.46 10.50
C TYR A 162 2.98 -4.94 9.18
N VAL A 163 3.50 -3.70 9.15
CA VAL A 163 4.05 -3.09 7.93
C VAL A 163 5.28 -3.83 7.44
N THR A 164 6.14 -4.29 8.35
CA THR A 164 7.32 -5.10 7.99
C THR A 164 6.90 -6.45 7.40
N MET A 165 5.92 -7.14 8.00
CA MET A 165 5.41 -8.41 7.48
C MET A 165 4.76 -8.23 6.09
N HIS A 166 3.93 -7.21 5.93
CA HIS A 166 3.28 -6.91 4.65
C HIS A 166 4.30 -6.55 3.56
N SER A 167 5.33 -5.78 3.89
CA SER A 167 6.37 -5.39 2.91
C SER A 167 7.22 -6.59 2.49
N VAL A 168 7.49 -7.54 3.39
CA VAL A 168 8.13 -8.81 3.05
C VAL A 168 7.26 -9.63 2.08
N LEU A 169 5.94 -9.67 2.30
CA LEU A 169 5.01 -10.33 1.37
C LEU A 169 5.06 -9.70 -0.03
N VAL A 170 5.01 -8.37 -0.12
CA VAL A 170 5.10 -7.65 -1.41
C VAL A 170 6.45 -7.92 -2.10
N MET A 171 7.54 -8.03 -1.36
CA MET A 171 8.84 -8.41 -1.91
C MET A 171 8.86 -9.86 -2.44
N PHE A 172 8.21 -10.80 -1.74
CA PHE A 172 8.01 -12.16 -2.26
C PHE A 172 7.18 -12.17 -3.55
N GLN A 173 6.18 -11.29 -3.67
CA GLN A 173 5.39 -11.16 -4.88
C GLN A 173 6.23 -10.61 -6.05
N ALA A 174 7.02 -9.55 -5.82
CA ALA A 174 7.91 -8.97 -6.82
C ALA A 174 8.94 -9.98 -7.36
N THR A 175 9.58 -10.71 -6.46
CA THR A 175 10.57 -11.74 -6.82
C THR A 175 9.96 -12.96 -7.50
N SER A 176 8.77 -13.39 -7.08
CA SER A 176 8.01 -14.44 -7.77
C SER A 176 7.66 -14.03 -9.20
N LEU A 177 7.22 -12.78 -9.39
CA LEU A 177 6.93 -12.21 -10.70
C LEU A 177 8.19 -12.13 -11.59
N ASN A 178 9.33 -11.72 -11.02
CA ASN A 178 10.63 -11.74 -11.70
C ASN A 178 11.02 -13.14 -12.16
N VAL A 179 10.94 -14.13 -11.27
CA VAL A 179 11.20 -15.53 -11.64
C VAL A 179 10.24 -15.99 -12.74
N ALA A 180 8.97 -15.59 -12.68
CA ALA A 180 7.98 -16.00 -13.68
C ALA A 180 8.29 -15.43 -15.07
N ILE A 181 8.63 -14.15 -15.16
CA ILE A 181 8.98 -13.46 -16.41
C ILE A 181 10.29 -14.00 -16.98
N ASN A 182 11.31 -14.19 -16.13
CA ASN A 182 12.62 -14.65 -16.56
C ASN A 182 12.71 -16.19 -16.73
N SER A 183 11.63 -16.92 -16.47
CA SER A 183 11.63 -18.37 -16.66
C SER A 183 11.50 -18.73 -18.14
N ASN A 184 12.35 -19.64 -18.62
CA ASN A 184 12.22 -20.21 -19.97
C ASN A 184 10.90 -21.01 -20.14
N ASN A 185 10.25 -21.37 -19.03
CA ASN A 185 9.01 -22.10 -18.99
C ASN A 185 7.81 -21.16 -19.15
N LYS A 186 7.45 -20.88 -20.40
CA LYS A 186 6.23 -20.13 -20.76
C LYS A 186 4.94 -20.65 -20.09
N GLY A 187 4.94 -21.92 -19.66
CA GLY A 187 3.83 -22.56 -18.97
C GLY A 187 3.35 -21.83 -17.72
N LEU A 188 4.25 -21.23 -16.91
CA LEU A 188 3.82 -20.50 -15.71
C LEU A 188 2.99 -19.27 -16.08
N LEU A 189 3.47 -18.47 -17.03
CA LEU A 189 2.78 -17.27 -17.51
C LEU A 189 1.45 -17.63 -18.20
N THR A 190 1.42 -18.74 -18.97
CA THR A 190 0.16 -19.25 -19.56
C THR A 190 -0.86 -19.62 -18.49
N ILE A 191 -0.45 -20.27 -17.40
CA ILE A 191 -1.35 -20.64 -16.30
C ILE A 191 -1.90 -19.39 -15.60
N MET A 192 -1.05 -18.40 -15.30
CA MET A 192 -1.49 -17.13 -14.69
C MET A 192 -2.50 -16.39 -15.58
N MET A 193 -2.25 -16.32 -16.89
CA MET A 193 -3.19 -15.73 -17.84
C MET A 193 -4.52 -16.50 -17.90
N SER A 194 -4.48 -17.83 -17.84
CA SER A 194 -5.70 -18.65 -17.82
C SER A 194 -6.56 -18.40 -16.57
N ASN A 195 -5.93 -18.13 -15.42
CA ASN A 195 -6.63 -17.81 -14.18
C ASN A 195 -7.38 -16.48 -14.30
N ASN A 196 -6.73 -15.46 -14.86
CA ASN A 196 -7.37 -14.16 -15.15
C ASN A 196 -8.60 -14.28 -16.06
N PHE A 197 -8.57 -15.21 -17.03
CA PHE A 197 -9.75 -15.48 -17.87
C PHE A 197 -10.91 -16.13 -17.10
N VAL A 198 -10.62 -17.02 -16.15
CA VAL A 198 -11.65 -17.62 -15.29
C VAL A 198 -12.29 -16.56 -14.39
N GLU A 199 -11.47 -15.67 -13.81
CA GLU A 199 -11.96 -14.55 -13.01
C GLU A 199 -12.81 -13.57 -13.84
N LEU A 200 -12.34 -13.20 -15.03
CA LEU A 200 -13.08 -12.34 -15.95
C LEU A 200 -14.41 -12.97 -16.36
N LYS A 201 -14.43 -14.28 -16.63
CA LYS A 201 -15.68 -14.99 -16.92
C LYS A 201 -16.65 -14.89 -15.74
N GLY A 202 -16.17 -15.07 -14.51
CA GLY A 202 -16.99 -14.96 -13.31
C GLY A 202 -17.58 -13.56 -13.08
N SER A 203 -16.82 -12.50 -13.42
CA SER A 203 -17.27 -11.12 -13.24
C SER A 203 -18.29 -10.67 -14.30
N VAL A 204 -18.15 -11.10 -15.56
CA VAL A 204 -19.06 -10.70 -16.66
C VAL A 204 -20.49 -11.21 -16.46
N PHE A 205 -20.68 -12.38 -15.81
CA PHE A 205 -22.01 -12.92 -15.54
C PHE A 205 -22.63 -12.41 -14.23
N LYS A 206 -21.86 -11.69 -13.41
CA LYS A 206 -22.35 -11.19 -12.13
C LYS A 206 -23.05 -9.84 -12.31
N LYS A 207 -24.23 -9.70 -11.70
CA LYS A 207 -24.93 -8.41 -11.62
C LYS A 207 -24.34 -7.58 -10.48
N PHE A 208 -23.96 -6.34 -10.76
CA PHE A 208 -23.41 -5.41 -9.77
C PHE A 208 -24.35 -4.23 -9.53
N ASP A 209 -24.49 -3.82 -8.28
CA ASP A 209 -25.08 -2.54 -7.91
C ASP A 209 -24.12 -1.40 -8.24
N LYS A 210 -24.64 -0.18 -8.41
CA LYS A 210 -23.83 0.99 -8.81
C LYS A 210 -22.67 1.26 -7.86
N ASN A 211 -22.91 1.20 -6.55
CA ASN A 211 -21.87 1.44 -5.53
C ASN A 211 -20.82 0.34 -5.51
N ASN A 212 -21.26 -0.91 -5.63
CA ASN A 212 -20.38 -2.08 -5.66
C ASN A 212 -19.51 -2.08 -6.93
N LEU A 213 -20.07 -1.70 -8.08
CA LEU A 213 -19.33 -1.54 -9.32
C LEU A 213 -18.27 -0.44 -9.20
N PHE A 214 -18.60 0.70 -8.60
CA PHE A 214 -17.65 1.79 -8.41
C PHE A 214 -16.48 1.39 -7.50
N GLN A 215 -16.76 0.75 -6.35
CA GLN A 215 -15.71 0.26 -5.46
C GLN A 215 -14.82 -0.78 -6.12
N LEU A 216 -15.41 -1.71 -6.89
CA LEU A 216 -14.67 -2.70 -7.66
C LEU A 216 -13.75 -2.03 -8.69
N SER A 217 -14.25 -1.04 -9.44
CA SER A 217 -13.45 -0.30 -10.42
C SER A 217 -12.31 0.47 -9.77
N CYS A 218 -12.53 1.12 -8.61
CA CYS A 218 -11.46 1.77 -7.85
C CYS A 218 -10.40 0.77 -7.38
N SER A 219 -10.83 -0.42 -6.94
CA SER A 219 -9.90 -1.48 -6.53
C SER A 219 -9.06 -1.99 -7.70
N ASP A 220 -9.68 -2.22 -8.87
CA ASP A 220 -9.00 -2.64 -10.11
C ASP A 220 -7.95 -1.60 -10.53
N VAL A 221 -8.28 -0.32 -10.50
CA VAL A 221 -7.30 0.74 -10.82
C VAL A 221 -6.10 0.72 -9.89
N ARG A 222 -6.32 0.57 -8.57
CA ARG A 222 -5.26 0.47 -7.56
C ARG A 222 -4.40 -0.79 -7.76
N GLU A 223 -5.00 -1.92 -8.08
CA GLU A 223 -4.30 -3.17 -8.36
C GLU A 223 -3.45 -3.07 -9.63
N ARG A 224 -3.98 -2.49 -10.71
CA ARG A 224 -3.21 -2.22 -11.94
C ARG A 224 -2.03 -1.29 -11.70
N PHE A 225 -2.21 -0.24 -10.91
CA PHE A 225 -1.11 0.65 -10.54
C PHE A 225 -0.05 -0.12 -9.74
N HIS A 226 -0.45 -0.91 -8.74
CA HIS A 226 0.46 -1.73 -7.94
C HIS A 226 1.26 -2.71 -8.80
N LEU A 227 0.60 -3.47 -9.68
CA LEU A 227 1.26 -4.39 -10.61
C LEU A 227 2.19 -3.64 -11.58
N SER A 228 1.79 -2.47 -12.08
CA SER A 228 2.65 -1.66 -12.95
C SER A 228 3.93 -1.20 -12.25
N VAL A 229 3.84 -0.84 -10.96
CA VAL A 229 5.00 -0.48 -10.14
C VAL A 229 5.90 -1.70 -9.89
N LEU A 230 5.32 -2.86 -9.54
CA LEU A 230 6.09 -4.10 -9.36
C LEU A 230 6.85 -4.48 -10.64
N MET A 231 6.19 -4.40 -11.80
CA MET A 231 6.78 -4.66 -13.11
C MET A 231 7.89 -3.68 -13.50
N LEU A 232 7.85 -2.43 -13.01
CA LEU A 232 8.91 -1.45 -13.24
C LEU A 232 10.16 -1.76 -12.42
N ILE A 233 9.97 -2.29 -11.21
CA ILE A 233 11.06 -2.63 -10.27
C ILE A 233 11.80 -3.91 -10.72
N VAL A 234 11.07 -4.86 -11.31
CA VAL A 234 11.56 -6.17 -11.77
C VAL A 234 12.30 -6.06 -13.10
#